data_AF-A0A7R9NB08-F1
#
_entry.id   AF-A0A7R9NB08-F1
#
_cell.length_a   1.000
_cell.length_b   1.000
_cell.length_c   1.000
_cell.angle_alpha   90.00
_cell.angle_beta   90.00
_cell.angle_gamma   90.00
#
_symmetry.space_group_name_H-M   'P 1'
#
loop_
_entity.id
_entity.type
_entity.pdbx_description
1 polymer ?
#
loop_
_entity_poly.entity_id
_entity_poly.type
_entity_poly.pdbx_seq_one_letter_code
_entity_poly.pdbx_strand_id
1 'polypeptide(L)' 'MPAVTSIAEINPEIPLVLQPVTPHRSNPERLIEMMDAAGRYLRDVRVIPQTQRVLGVL' A
#
# COMPACT_ATOMS: atom_id res chain seq x y z
N MET A 1 -4.74 -0.01 -11.44
CA MET A 1 -5.03 0.49 -10.08
C MET A 1 -5.40 1.96 -10.17
N PRO A 2 -6.70 2.31 -10.28
CA PRO A 2 -7.11 3.67 -10.64
C PRO A 2 -6.57 4.77 -9.71
N ALA A 3 -6.61 4.55 -8.40
CA ALA A 3 -6.09 5.52 -7.43
C ALA A 3 -4.58 5.77 -7.60
N VAL A 4 -3.77 4.72 -7.82
CA VAL A 4 -2.32 4.85 -7.98
C VAL A 4 -1.99 5.58 -9.28
N THR A 5 -2.67 5.23 -10.38
CA THR A 5 -2.45 5.87 -11.67
C THR A 5 -2.84 7.35 -11.64
N SER A 6 -3.92 7.72 -10.96
CA SER A 6 -4.30 9.14 -10.82
C SER A 6 -3.30 9.95 -10.00
N ILE A 7 -2.67 9.37 -8.98
CA ILE A 7 -1.58 10.05 -8.25
C ILE A 7 -0.36 10.22 -9.16
N ALA A 8 0.00 9.17 -9.91
CA ALA A 8 1.14 9.21 -10.82
C ALA A 8 0.98 10.23 -11.96
N GLU A 9 -0.25 10.41 -12.46
CA GLU A 9 -0.60 11.45 -13.43
C GLU A 9 -0.39 12.87 -12.88
N ILE A 10 -0.56 13.07 -11.57
CA ILE A 10 -0.31 14.36 -10.91
C ILE A 10 1.20 14.56 -10.71
N ASN A 11 1.85 13.62 -10.03
CA ASN A 11 3.30 13.64 -9.80
C ASN A 11 3.80 12.25 -9.31
N PRO A 12 4.69 11.57 -10.05
CA PRO A 12 5.20 10.26 -9.69
C PRO A 12 6.13 10.24 -8.46
N GLU A 13 6.56 11.41 -7.98
CA GLU A 13 7.40 11.55 -6.77
C GLU A 13 6.58 11.59 -5.47
N ILE A 14 5.24 11.70 -5.55
CA ILE A 14 4.40 11.71 -4.36
C ILE A 14 4.53 10.35 -3.65
N PRO A 15 4.96 10.31 -2.37
CA PRO A 15 5.03 9.07 -1.63
C PRO A 15 3.64 8.46 -1.43
N LEU A 16 3.50 7.17 -1.71
CA LEU A 16 2.26 6.42 -1.50
C LEU A 16 2.44 5.41 -0.37
N VAL A 17 1.59 5.54 0.67
CA VAL A 17 1.47 4.54 1.73
C VAL A 17 0.17 3.76 1.55
N LEU A 18 0.30 2.46 1.30
CA LEU A 18 -0.81 1.52 1.16
C LEU A 18 -1.03 0.80 2.49
N GLN A 19 -2.25 0.88 3.02
CA GLN A 19 -2.70 0.11 4.17
C GLN A 19 -3.82 -0.85 3.73
N PRO A 20 -3.57 -2.17 3.66
CA PRO A 20 -4.58 -3.11 3.22
C PRO A 20 -5.64 -3.31 4.31
N VAL A 21 -6.91 -3.28 3.91
CA VAL A 21 -8.01 -3.68 4.77
C VAL A 21 -8.09 -5.20 4.72
N THR A 22 -7.70 -5.87 5.80
CA THR A 22 -7.70 -7.33 5.88
C THR A 22 -8.59 -7.81 7.04
N PRO A 23 -9.45 -8.83 6.85
CA PRO A 23 -10.28 -9.37 7.93
C PRO A 23 -9.46 -10.11 9.01
N HIS A 24 -8.29 -10.66 8.66
CA HIS A 24 -7.31 -11.28 9.57
C HIS A 24 -5.91 -10.66 9.34
N ARG A 25 -4.82 -11.26 9.84
CA ARG A 25 -3.44 -10.83 9.52
C ARG A 25 -3.25 -10.74 8.01
N SER A 26 -2.49 -9.73 7.59
CA SER A 26 -2.17 -9.54 6.17
C SER A 26 -1.24 -10.66 5.68
N ASN A 27 -1.54 -11.26 4.52
CA ASN A 27 -0.63 -12.20 3.85
C ASN A 27 0.59 -11.43 3.33
N PRO A 28 1.83 -11.74 3.76
CA PRO A 28 3.05 -11.08 3.29
C PRO A 28 3.20 -11.06 1.77
N GLU A 29 2.86 -12.15 1.08
CA GLU A 29 2.94 -12.22 -0.39
C GLU A 29 2.03 -11.16 -1.03
N ARG A 30 0.83 -10.99 -0.48
CA ARG A 30 -0.12 -9.99 -0.96
C ARG A 30 0.37 -8.56 -0.72
N LEU A 31 1.11 -8.33 0.36
CA LEU A 31 1.73 -7.02 0.63
C LEU A 31 2.79 -6.70 -0.42
N ILE A 32 3.65 -7.68 -0.74
CA ILE A 32 4.69 -7.54 -1.76
C ILE A 32 4.05 -7.31 -3.13
N GLU A 33 3.04 -8.09 -3.51
CA GLU A 33 2.29 -7.88 -4.76
C GLU A 33 1.70 -6.47 -4.87
N MET A 34 1.18 -5.92 -3.78
CA MET A 34 0.66 -4.56 -3.75
C MET A 34 1.77 -3.50 -3.92
N MET A 35 2.92 -3.71 -3.27
CA MET A 35 4.09 -2.84 -3.46
C MET A 35 4.56 -2.88 -4.92
N ASP A 36 4.74 -4.07 -5.49
CA ASP A 36 5.18 -4.24 -6.87
C ASP A 36 4.19 -3.64 -7.87
N ALA A 37 2.88 -3.86 -7.67
CA ALA A 37 1.85 -3.33 -8.56
C ALA A 37 1.81 -1.79 -8.56
N ALA A 38 1.97 -1.16 -7.40
CA ALA A 38 1.98 0.30 -7.28
C ALA A 38 3.34 0.93 -7.66
N GLY A 39 4.45 0.24 -7.39
CA GLY A 39 5.81 0.66 -7.74
C GLY A 39 6.06 0.73 -9.25
N ARG A 40 5.19 0.13 -10.07
CA ARG A 40 5.18 0.34 -11.53
C ARG A 40 4.82 1.77 -11.95
N TYR A 41 4.24 2.57 -11.05
CA TYR A 41 3.73 3.90 -11.35
C TYR A 41 4.34 5.03 -10.49
N LEU A 42 4.68 4.74 -9.22
CA LEU A 42 5.20 5.72 -8.27
C LEU A 42 6.58 5.29 -7.76
N ARG A 43 7.44 6.27 -7.45
CA ARG A 43 8.84 6.00 -7.06
C ARG A 43 9.01 5.61 -5.59
N ASP A 44 8.18 6.12 -4.69
CA ASP A 44 8.20 5.78 -3.26
C ASP A 44 6.85 5.15 -2.87
N VAL A 45 6.85 3.83 -2.79
CA VAL A 45 5.69 3.04 -2.38
C VAL A 45 6.04 2.25 -1.14
N ARG A 46 5.21 2.39 -0.11
CA ARG A 46 5.32 1.65 1.14
C ARG A 46 4.01 0.94 1.42
N VAL A 47 4.07 -0.31 1.85
CA VAL A 47 2.91 -1.01 2.39
C VAL A 47 3.10 -1.17 3.89
N ILE A 48 2.13 -0.71 4.67
CA ILE A 48 2.11 -0.90 6.12
C ILE A 48 0.97 -1.86 6.49
N PRO A 49 1.15 -2.76 7.47
CA PRO A 49 0.05 -3.54 7.99
C PRO A 49 -0.96 -2.65 8.72
N GLN A 50 -2.10 -3.22 9.10
CA GLN A 50 -3.04 -2.54 9.97
C GLN A 50 -2.50 -2.51 11.42
N THR A 51 -1.68 -1.52 11.72
CA THR A 51 -0.95 -1.39 13.00
C THR A 51 -1.85 -1.51 14.22
N GLN A 52 -3.06 -0.93 14.20
CA GLN A 52 -4.02 -1.05 15.29
C GLN A 52 -4.47 -2.50 15.57
N ARG A 53 -4.57 -3.34 14.52
CA ARG A 53 -4.85 -4.78 14.67
C ARG A 53 -3.64 -5.54 15.18
N VAL A 54 -2.44 -5.14 14.77
CA VAL A 54 -1.17 -5.75 15.24
C VAL A 54 -0.94 -5.45 16.72
N LEU A 55 -1.21 -4.22 17.14
CA LEU A 55 -1.02 -3.75 18.51
C LEU A 55 -2.17 -4.12 19.46
N GLY A 56 -3.29 -4.62 18.94
CA GLY A 56 -4.46 -4.96 19.76
C GLY A 56 -5.12 -3.75 20.42
N VAL A 57 -5.02 -2.56 19.80
CA VAL A 57 -5.57 -1.29 20.32
C VAL A 57 -6.90 -0.92 19.65
N LEU A 58 -7.72 -1.93 19.37
CA LEU A 58 -9.07 -1.79 18.85
C LEU A 58 -10.10 -2.12 19.92
#